data_AF-A0A7W0U7K6-F1
#
_entry.id   AF-A0A7W0U7K6-F1
#
_cell.length_a   1.000
_cell.length_b   1.000
_cell.length_c   1.000
_cell.angle_alpha   90.00
_cell.angle_beta   90.00
_cell.angle_gamma   90.00
#
_symmetry.space_group_name_H-M   'P 1'
#
loop_
_entity.id
_entity.type
_entity.pdbx_description
1 polymer ?
#
loop_
_entity_poly.entity_id
_entity_poly.type
_entity_poly.pdbx_seq_one_letter_code
_entity_poly.pdbx_strand_id
1 'polypeptide(L)'
;MSTRATALSDDAKVLRVLRYLDLGALVVALPLFLLAGLPMLGYAVAAGAWILQRGARELIQRRAMAASDVRTAAGLTAASMIVRGWVVALAIFAVGLSDSEAGLAAAVLFLFLFTLAFTMQAILRPLGTTPASRGRR
;
A
#
# COMPACT_ATOMS: atom_id res chain seq x y z
N MET A 1 -9.65 -35.92 -0.64
CA MET A 1 -8.63 -35.10 -1.31
C MET A 1 -9.16 -33.74 -1.84
N SER A 2 -10.49 -33.47 -1.81
CA SER A 2 -11.10 -32.25 -2.37
C SER A 2 -11.10 -31.01 -1.45
N THR A 3 -11.16 -31.18 -0.13
CA THR A 3 -11.38 -30.07 0.83
C THR A 3 -10.17 -29.15 1.03
N ARG A 4 -8.95 -29.65 0.82
CA ARG A 4 -7.73 -28.82 0.90
C ARG A 4 -7.50 -27.96 -0.36
N ALA A 5 -7.94 -28.45 -1.51
CA ALA A 5 -7.80 -27.72 -2.77
C ALA A 5 -8.73 -26.49 -2.82
N THR A 6 -9.97 -26.61 -2.31
CA THR A 6 -10.91 -25.49 -2.20
C THR A 6 -10.41 -24.42 -1.22
N ALA A 7 -9.96 -24.84 -0.03
CA ALA A 7 -9.42 -23.91 0.98
C ALA A 7 -8.22 -23.09 0.48
N LEU A 8 -7.23 -23.73 -0.17
CA LEU A 8 -6.08 -23.03 -0.75
C LEU A 8 -6.49 -22.05 -1.86
N SER A 9 -7.53 -22.38 -2.64
CA SER A 9 -8.04 -21.52 -3.70
C SER A 9 -8.81 -20.31 -3.15
N ASP A 10 -9.54 -20.48 -2.05
CA ASP A 10 -10.29 -19.41 -1.38
C ASP A 10 -9.34 -18.46 -0.65
N ASP A 11 -8.34 -18.98 0.05
CA ASP A 11 -7.27 -18.17 0.68
C ASP A 11 -6.54 -17.32 -0.38
N ALA A 12 -6.18 -17.92 -1.51
CA ALA A 12 -5.53 -17.20 -2.60
C ALA A 12 -6.42 -16.10 -3.21
N LYS A 13 -7.74 -16.33 -3.31
CA LYS A 13 -8.72 -15.31 -3.74
C LYS A 13 -8.82 -14.18 -2.73
N VAL A 14 -8.97 -14.49 -1.44
CA VAL A 14 -9.08 -13.50 -0.37
C VAL A 14 -7.82 -12.61 -0.33
N LEU A 15 -6.63 -13.21 -0.39
CA LEU A 15 -5.37 -12.46 -0.44
C LEU A 15 -5.28 -11.56 -1.68
N ARG A 16 -5.78 -12.02 -2.83
CA ARG A 16 -5.80 -11.22 -4.06
C ARG A 16 -6.77 -10.04 -3.93
N VAL A 17 -7.98 -10.24 -3.42
CA VAL A 17 -8.98 -9.17 -3.21
C VAL A 17 -8.45 -8.13 -2.23
N LEU A 18 -7.91 -8.56 -1.08
CA LEU A 18 -7.33 -7.67 -0.08
C LEU A 18 -6.16 -6.87 -0.63
N ARG A 19 -5.40 -7.44 -1.57
CA ARG A 19 -4.29 -6.74 -2.24
C ARG A 19 -4.78 -5.61 -3.15
N TYR A 20 -5.99 -5.66 -3.70
CA TYR A 20 -6.51 -4.65 -4.64
C TYR A 20 -7.58 -3.73 -4.04
N LEU A 21 -7.90 -3.89 -2.76
CA LEU A 21 -8.93 -3.09 -2.06
C LEU A 21 -8.64 -1.59 -2.08
N ASP A 22 -7.37 -1.20 -2.00
CA ASP A 22 -6.91 0.18 -2.09
C ASP A 22 -7.18 0.81 -3.48
N LEU A 23 -7.06 0.03 -4.56
CA LEU A 23 -7.45 0.49 -5.89
C LEU A 23 -8.97 0.61 -6.01
N GLY A 24 -9.73 -0.31 -5.41
CA GLY A 24 -11.17 -0.20 -5.30
C GLY A 24 -11.60 1.08 -4.57
N ALA A 25 -10.92 1.40 -3.46
CA ALA A 25 -11.15 2.63 -2.72
C ALA A 25 -10.85 3.89 -3.56
N LEU A 26 -9.80 3.88 -4.39
CA LEU A 26 -9.52 4.95 -5.36
C LEU A 26 -10.65 5.13 -6.39
N VAL A 27 -11.14 4.03 -6.95
CA VAL A 27 -12.24 4.05 -7.92
C VAL A 27 -13.52 4.59 -7.27
N VAL A 28 -13.77 4.29 -5.99
CA VAL A 28 -14.91 4.83 -5.23
C VAL A 28 -14.68 6.29 -4.82
N ALA A 29 -13.44 6.69 -4.54
CA ALA A 29 -13.11 8.08 -4.22
C ALA A 29 -13.32 9.02 -5.40
N LEU A 30 -13.14 8.54 -6.65
CA LEU A 30 -13.36 9.34 -7.85
C LEU A 30 -14.78 9.94 -7.94
N PRO A 31 -15.88 9.16 -7.91
CA PRO A 31 -17.22 9.70 -7.92
C PRO A 31 -17.52 10.53 -6.67
N LEU A 32 -16.94 10.21 -5.50
CA LEU A 32 -17.11 11.04 -4.30
C LEU A 32 -16.54 12.45 -4.50
N PHE A 33 -15.35 12.57 -5.09
CA PHE A 33 -14.77 13.89 -5.37
C PHE A 33 -15.60 14.66 -6.41
N LEU A 34 -16.08 13.97 -7.46
CA LEU A 34 -16.92 14.60 -8.47
C LEU A 34 -18.26 15.08 -7.91
N LEU A 35 -18.93 14.26 -7.10
CA LEU A 35 -20.24 14.58 -6.53
C LEU A 35 -20.15 15.62 -5.41
N ALA A 36 -19.09 15.60 -4.61
CA ALA A 36 -18.86 16.56 -3.54
C ALA A 36 -18.16 17.85 -4.00
N GLY A 37 -17.83 17.97 -5.29
CA GLY A 37 -17.14 19.15 -5.84
C GLY A 37 -15.73 19.36 -5.30
N LEU A 38 -15.07 18.29 -4.85
CA LEU A 38 -13.74 18.36 -4.25
C LEU A 38 -12.66 18.61 -5.31
N PRO A 39 -11.52 19.23 -4.95
CA PRO A 39 -10.47 19.57 -5.90
C PRO A 39 -9.88 18.33 -6.58
N MET A 40 -10.06 18.23 -7.91
CA MET A 40 -9.55 17.11 -8.70
C MET A 40 -8.03 17.02 -8.74
N LEU A 41 -7.36 18.16 -8.56
CA LEU A 41 -5.91 18.21 -8.46
C LEU A 41 -5.41 17.45 -7.21
N GLY A 42 -6.14 17.54 -6.10
CA GLY A 42 -5.86 16.78 -4.89
C GLY A 42 -6.06 15.27 -5.10
N TYR A 43 -7.12 14.87 -5.82
CA TYR A 43 -7.33 13.47 -6.20
C TYR A 43 -6.20 12.95 -7.08
N ALA A 44 -5.84 13.67 -8.15
CA ALA A 44 -4.80 13.25 -9.09
C ALA A 44 -3.45 13.05 -8.40
N VAL A 45 -3.10 13.93 -7.48
CA VAL A 45 -1.84 13.87 -6.73
C VAL A 45 -1.84 12.71 -5.75
N ALA A 46 -2.90 12.57 -4.95
CA ALA A 46 -3.00 11.45 -4.00
C ALA A 46 -3.02 10.10 -4.73
N ALA A 47 -3.78 9.99 -5.82
CA ALA A 47 -3.85 8.79 -6.66
C ALA A 47 -2.50 8.47 -7.31
N GLY A 48 -1.84 9.48 -7.90
CA GLY A 48 -0.53 9.33 -8.51
C GLY A 48 0.53 8.89 -7.50
N ALA A 49 0.59 9.57 -6.35
CA ALA A 49 1.49 9.22 -5.26
C ALA A 49 1.23 7.80 -4.73
N TRP A 50 -0.05 7.42 -4.61
CA TRP A 50 -0.45 6.08 -4.17
C TRP A 50 0.02 4.98 -5.12
N ILE A 51 -0.25 5.15 -6.42
CA ILE A 51 0.13 4.19 -7.46
C ILE A 51 1.66 4.07 -7.55
N LEU A 52 2.37 5.19 -7.50
CA LEU A 52 3.83 5.22 -7.54
C LEU A 52 4.44 4.49 -6.32
N GLN A 53 3.92 4.78 -5.12
CA GLN A 53 4.30 4.08 -3.90
C GLN A 53 4.05 2.57 -3.99
N ARG A 54 2.90 2.17 -4.52
CA ARG A 54 2.52 0.77 -4.70
C ARG A 54 3.46 0.04 -5.67
N GLY A 55 3.74 0.64 -6.82
CA GLY A 55 4.68 0.11 -7.81
C GLY A 55 6.11 -0.01 -7.26
N ALA A 56 6.58 1.00 -6.52
CA ALA A 56 7.89 0.97 -5.88
C ALA A 56 8.01 -0.20 -4.89
N ARG A 57 6.97 -0.46 -4.10
CA ARG A 57 6.93 -1.59 -3.17
C ARG A 57 7.07 -2.93 -3.88
N GLU A 58 6.35 -3.14 -4.98
CA GLU A 58 6.43 -4.37 -5.76
C GLU A 58 7.82 -4.55 -6.39
N LEU A 59 8.41 -3.47 -6.91
CA LEU A 59 9.75 -3.50 -7.51
C LEU A 59 10.82 -3.85 -6.46
N ILE A 60 10.74 -3.26 -5.27
CA ILE A 60 11.66 -3.54 -4.17
C ILE A 60 11.52 -4.98 -3.69
N GLN A 61 10.29 -5.51 -3.57
CA GLN A 61 10.10 -6.91 -3.21
C GLN A 61 10.70 -7.86 -4.25
N ARG A 62 10.50 -7.58 -5.54
CA ARG A 62 11.12 -8.36 -6.62
C ARG A 62 12.64 -8.32 -6.55
N ARG A 63 13.23 -7.14 -6.28
CA ARG A 63 14.69 -6.99 -6.11
C ARG A 63 15.21 -7.69 -4.86
N ALA A 64 14.49 -7.64 -3.75
CA ALA A 64 14.87 -8.32 -2.51
C ALA A 64 14.90 -9.84 -2.68
N MET A 65 13.97 -10.41 -3.46
CA MET A 65 14.00 -11.84 -3.80
C MET A 65 15.18 -12.23 -4.71
N ALA A 66 15.71 -11.28 -5.47
CA ALA A 66 16.89 -11.48 -6.31
C ALA A 66 18.22 -11.20 -5.58
N ALA A 67 18.19 -10.55 -4.41
CA ALA A 67 19.36 -10.20 -3.64
C ALA A 67 19.73 -11.32 -2.66
N SER A 68 20.99 -11.79 -2.72
CA SER A 68 21.51 -12.87 -1.87
C SER A 68 21.95 -12.42 -0.48
N ASP A 69 21.98 -11.11 -0.19
CA ASP A 69 22.51 -10.55 1.06
C ASP A 69 21.43 -9.81 1.89
N VAL A 70 21.18 -10.35 3.08
CA VAL A 70 20.15 -9.90 4.03
C VAL A 70 20.42 -8.47 4.55
N ARG A 71 21.69 -8.08 4.71
CA ARG A 71 22.05 -6.77 5.26
C ARG A 71 21.72 -5.64 4.28
N THR A 72 21.98 -5.87 2.99
CA THR A 72 21.63 -4.95 1.91
C THR A 72 20.12 -4.87 1.70
N ALA A 73 19.42 -6.00 1.80
CA ALA A 73 17.96 -6.03 1.70
C ALA A 73 17.27 -5.25 2.83
N ALA A 74 17.75 -5.38 4.07
CA ALA A 74 17.23 -4.64 5.22
C ALA A 74 17.46 -3.12 5.07
N GLY A 75 18.67 -2.70 4.65
CA GLY A 75 19.00 -1.30 4.41
C GLY A 75 18.16 -0.69 3.29
N LEU A 76 18.01 -1.39 2.17
CA LEU A 76 17.19 -0.94 1.04
C LEU A 76 15.70 -0.84 1.43
N THR A 77 15.21 -1.79 2.23
CA THR A 77 13.84 -1.77 2.74
C THR A 77 13.61 -0.56 3.64
N ALA A 78 14.48 -0.34 4.65
CA ALA A 78 14.35 0.80 5.57
C ALA A 78 14.47 2.15 4.84
N ALA A 79 15.46 2.31 3.96
CA ALA A 79 15.65 3.51 3.16
C ALA A 79 14.43 3.80 2.27
N SER A 80 13.86 2.77 1.65
CA SER A 80 12.67 2.93 0.81
C SER A 80 11.43 3.40 1.58
N MET A 81 11.29 3.02 2.85
CA MET A 81 10.16 3.46 3.68
C MET A 81 10.27 4.95 4.00
N ILE A 82 11.47 5.42 4.31
CA ILE A 82 11.74 6.83 4.60
C ILE A 82 11.53 7.68 3.35
N VAL A 83 12.16 7.29 2.23
CA VAL A 83 12.07 8.04 0.95
C VAL A 83 10.63 8.16 0.49
N ARG A 84 9.84 7.07 0.55
CA ARG A 84 8.43 7.10 0.17
C ARG A 84 7.61 8.09 1.00
N GLY A 85 7.80 8.11 2.32
CA GLY A 85 7.09 9.04 3.20
C GLY A 85 7.36 10.49 2.82
N TRP A 86 8.64 10.83 2.60
CA TRP A 86 9.04 12.17 2.17
C TRP A 86 8.52 12.54 0.79
N VAL A 87 8.57 11.63 -0.19
CA VAL A 87 8.05 11.89 -1.56
C VAL A 87 6.56 12.24 -1.52
N VAL A 88 5.76 11.48 -0.76
CA VAL A 88 4.33 11.75 -0.62
C VAL A 88 4.09 13.09 0.08
N ALA A 89 4.78 13.32 1.21
CA ALA A 89 4.62 14.56 1.97
C ALA A 89 4.95 15.78 1.11
N LEU A 90 6.04 15.72 0.34
CA LEU A 90 6.43 16.79 -0.59
C LEU A 90 5.43 16.96 -1.73
N ALA A 91 4.86 15.88 -2.27
CA ALA A 91 3.85 15.96 -3.34
C ALA A 91 2.56 16.64 -2.86
N ILE A 92 2.07 16.26 -1.67
CA ILE A 92 0.90 16.89 -1.04
C ILE A 92 1.20 18.36 -0.73
N PHE A 93 2.37 18.64 -0.14
CA PHE A 93 2.77 19.99 0.20
C PHE A 93 2.90 20.89 -1.03
N ALA A 94 3.52 20.41 -2.11
CA ALA A 94 3.67 21.16 -3.35
C ALA A 94 2.32 21.60 -3.94
N VAL A 95 1.31 20.75 -3.84
CA VAL A 95 -0.06 21.07 -4.29
C VAL A 95 -0.76 22.00 -3.33
N GLY A 96 -0.57 21.80 -2.02
CA GLY A 96 -1.06 22.71 -0.99
C GLY A 96 -0.51 24.14 -1.12
N LEU A 97 0.69 24.31 -1.68
CA LEU A 97 1.27 25.64 -1.98
C LEU A 97 0.53 26.35 -3.12
N SER A 98 -0.03 25.61 -4.08
CA SER A 98 -0.82 26.20 -5.17
C SER A 98 -2.29 26.39 -4.79
N ASP A 99 -2.86 25.43 -4.07
CA ASP A 99 -4.26 25.39 -3.68
C ASP A 99 -4.36 24.60 -2.36
N SER A 100 -4.71 25.30 -1.28
CA SER A 100 -4.79 24.73 0.06
C SER A 100 -5.92 23.70 0.20
N GLU A 101 -7.03 23.88 -0.50
CA GLU A 101 -8.14 22.92 -0.52
C GLU A 101 -7.71 21.65 -1.25
N ALA A 102 -6.97 21.77 -2.36
CA ALA A 102 -6.43 20.62 -3.07
C ALA A 102 -5.39 19.87 -2.25
N GLY A 103 -4.52 20.58 -1.53
CA GLY A 103 -3.57 19.99 -0.60
C GLY A 103 -4.25 19.22 0.53
N LEU A 104 -5.30 19.79 1.13
CA LEU A 104 -6.08 19.12 2.17
C LEU A 104 -6.79 17.88 1.64
N ALA A 105 -7.44 17.98 0.48
CA ALA A 105 -8.13 16.86 -0.15
C ALA A 105 -7.14 15.71 -0.48
N ALA A 106 -5.96 16.05 -0.99
CA ALA A 106 -4.88 15.08 -1.22
C ALA A 106 -4.43 14.40 0.07
N ALA A 107 -4.21 15.18 1.14
CA ALA A 107 -3.77 14.66 2.43
C ALA A 107 -4.79 13.69 3.04
N VAL A 108 -6.07 14.06 3.05
CA VAL A 108 -7.15 13.24 3.61
C VAL A 108 -7.34 11.96 2.80
N LEU A 109 -7.37 12.05 1.46
CA LEU A 109 -7.50 10.88 0.61
C LEU A 109 -6.29 9.94 0.78
N PHE A 110 -5.07 10.48 0.78
CA PHE A 110 -3.87 9.68 0.99
C PHE A 110 -3.87 9.01 2.37
N LEU A 111 -4.23 9.72 3.43
CA LEU A 111 -4.31 9.17 4.79
C LEU A 111 -5.35 8.04 4.87
N PHE A 112 -6.50 8.20 4.22
CA PHE A 112 -7.52 7.17 4.15
C PHE A 112 -7.02 5.91 3.45
N LEU A 113 -6.43 6.04 2.26
CA LEU A 113 -5.83 4.93 1.52
C LEU A 113 -4.71 4.26 2.33
N PHE A 114 -3.85 5.06 2.96
CA PHE A 114 -2.76 4.59 3.80
C PHE A 114 -3.30 3.74 4.96
N THR A 115 -4.34 4.23 5.64
CA THR A 115 -4.98 3.53 6.75
C THR A 115 -5.57 2.20 6.31
N LEU A 116 -6.25 2.15 5.16
CA LEU A 116 -6.74 0.89 4.59
C LEU A 116 -5.57 -0.07 4.34
N ALA A 117 -4.57 0.34 3.57
CA ALA A 117 -3.45 -0.56 3.26
C ALA A 117 -2.67 -1.00 4.52
N PHE A 118 -2.52 -0.12 5.51
CA PHE A 118 -1.86 -0.42 6.77
C PHE A 118 -2.65 -1.46 7.57
N THR A 119 -3.95 -1.26 7.73
CA THR A 119 -4.85 -2.19 8.43
C THR A 119 -4.82 -3.58 7.78
N MET A 120 -4.88 -3.66 6.44
CA MET A 120 -4.81 -4.92 5.72
C MET A 120 -3.48 -5.65 5.98
N GLN A 121 -2.36 -4.92 6.01
CA GLN A 121 -1.06 -5.51 6.33
C GLN A 121 -0.94 -5.97 7.78
N ALA A 122 -1.55 -5.23 8.72
CA ALA A 122 -1.58 -5.62 10.12
C ALA A 122 -2.37 -6.92 10.32
N ILE A 123 -3.51 -7.08 9.62
CA ILE A 123 -4.35 -8.28 9.66
C ILE A 123 -3.68 -9.49 9.00
N LEU A 124 -2.93 -9.28 7.92
CA LEU A 124 -2.33 -10.38 7.15
C LEU A 124 -0.99 -10.88 7.69
N ARG A 125 -0.28 -10.10 8.53
CA ARG A 125 1.01 -10.50 9.12
C ARG A 125 0.95 -11.77 10.02
N PRO A 126 -0.05 -11.96 10.89
CA PRO A 126 -0.11 -13.09 11.82
C PRO A 126 -0.27 -14.47 11.16
N LEU A 127 -0.72 -14.54 9.90
CA LEU A 127 -1.03 -15.80 9.22
C LEU A 127 0.21 -16.47 8.58
N GLY A 128 1.36 -15.78 8.57
CA GLY A 128 2.58 -16.23 7.90
C GLY A 128 3.62 -16.95 8.77
N THR A 129 3.43 -17.02 10.09
CA THR A 129 4.38 -17.70 10.98
C THR A 129 3.90 -19.12 11.31
N THR A 130 4.31 -20.10 10.50
CA THR A 130 4.34 -21.49 10.99
C THR A 130 5.44 -21.55 12.06
N PRO A 131 5.15 -21.92 13.31
CA PRO A 131 6.19 -22.11 14.32
C PRO A 131 7.08 -23.25 13.84
N ALA A 132 8.33 -22.95 13.48
CA ALA A 132 9.34 -23.96 13.32
C ALA A 132 9.43 -24.72 14.66
N SER A 133 9.14 -26.01 14.63
CA SER A 133 9.31 -26.93 15.74
C SER A 133 10.67 -26.69 16.38
N ARG A 134 10.66 -26.16 17.60
CA ARG A 134 11.84 -26.03 18.45
C ARG A 134 12.37 -27.44 18.70
N GLY A 135 13.35 -27.82 17.89
CA GLY A 135 14.04 -29.10 17.97
C GLY A 135 14.71 -29.22 19.33
N ARG A 136 14.08 -30.05 20.16
CA ARG A 136 14.64 -30.69 21.35
C ARG A 136 15.97 -31.38 20.97
N ARG A 137 17.08 -30.96 21.58
CA ARG A 137 18.20 -31.79 22.05
C ARG A 137 19.21 -30.92 22.79
#